data_AF-A0A358DFL2-F1
#
_entry.id   AF-A0A358DFL2-F1
#
_cell.length_a   1.000
_cell.length_b   1.000
_cell.length_c   1.000
_cell.angle_alpha   90.00
_cell.angle_beta   90.00
_cell.angle_gamma   90.00
#
_symmetry.space_group_name_H-M   'P 1'
#
loop_
_entity.id
_entity.type
_entity.pdbx_description
1 polymer ?
#
loop_
_entity_poly.entity_id
_entity_poly.type
_entity_poly.pdbx_seq_one_letter_code
_entity_poly.pdbx_strand_id
1 'polypeptide(L)' 'MEFKEVMVSSAIPSLASFAKENGITYAQLKDFNSWLRDTKLTNKSGKNYTVLIPTRESLYYKKGEKIKIHDERWIAR' A
#
# COMPACT_ATOMS: atom_id res chain seq x y z
N MET A 1 -5.51 6.85 5.84
CA MET A 1 -4.77 5.68 5.32
C MET A 1 -3.43 6.20 4.90
N GLU A 2 -2.36 5.68 5.50
CA GLU A 2 -1.00 6.20 5.29
C GLU A 2 -0.26 5.40 4.21
N PHE A 3 0.52 6.12 3.41
CA PHE A 3 1.32 5.57 2.32
C PHE A 3 2.76 6.07 2.41
N LYS A 4 3.70 5.21 2.02
CA LYS A 4 5.06 5.59 1.66
C LYS A 4 5.11 5.82 0.15
N GLU A 5 5.57 6.99 -0.25
CA GLU A 5 5.81 7.32 -1.65
C GLU A 5 7.21 6.85 -2.06
N VAL A 6 7.29 6.07 -3.14
CA VAL A 6 8.54 5.61 -3.73
C VAL A 6 8.68 6.19 -5.12
N MET A 7 9.66 7.07 -5.31
CA MET A 7 10.01 7.60 -6.63
C MET A 7 10.82 6.57 -7.40
N VAL A 8 10.36 6.25 -8.61
CA VAL A 8 10.99 5.30 -9.53
C VAL A 8 11.29 6.00 -10.84
N SER A 9 12.57 6.08 -11.18
CA SER A 9 13.07 6.65 -12.44
C SER A 9 13.55 5.58 -13.43
N SER A 10 13.55 4.31 -13.04
CA SER A 10 14.01 3.17 -13.85
C SER A 10 12.88 2.20 -14.18
N ALA A 11 13.16 1.22 -15.05
CA ALA A 11 12.20 0.15 -15.32
C ALA A 11 12.11 -0.82 -14.14
N ILE A 12 10.89 -1.27 -13.82
CA ILE A 12 10.65 -2.34 -12.85
C ILE A 12 10.35 -3.62 -13.63
N PRO A 13 11.25 -4.62 -13.66
CA PRO A 13 11.07 -5.81 -14.48
C PRO A 13 9.96 -6.74 -13.96
N SER A 14 9.72 -6.74 -12.65
CA SER A 14 8.68 -7.53 -11.98
C SER A 14 8.07 -6.73 -10.84
N LEU A 15 6.82 -6.33 -11.00
CA LEU A 15 6.07 -5.66 -9.93
C LEU A 15 5.82 -6.58 -8.73
N ALA A 16 5.77 -7.90 -8.94
CA ALA A 16 5.62 -8.86 -7.85
C ALA A 16 6.88 -8.90 -6.96
N SER A 17 8.07 -8.88 -7.57
CA SER A 17 9.34 -8.80 -6.82
C SER A 17 9.44 -7.46 -6.09
N PHE A 18 9.11 -6.36 -6.78
CA PHE A 18 9.09 -5.02 -6.19
C PHE A 18 8.12 -4.90 -5.00
N ALA A 19 6.92 -5.48 -5.10
CA ALA A 19 5.97 -5.53 -4.00
C ALA A 19 6.55 -6.28 -2.79
N LYS A 20 7.15 -7.45 -3.03
CA LYS A 20 7.77 -8.29 -2.00
C LYS A 20 8.93 -7.56 -1.29
N GLU A 21 9.79 -6.88 -2.04
CA GLU A 21 10.88 -6.05 -1.50
C GLU A 21 10.36 -4.90 -0.62
N ASN A 22 9.20 -4.34 -0.96
CA ASN A 22 8.53 -3.30 -0.17
C ASN A 22 7.61 -3.88 0.93
N GLY A 23 7.61 -5.21 1.13
CA GLY A 23 6.87 -5.87 2.20
C GLY A 23 5.34 -5.86 2.05
N ILE A 24 4.84 -5.69 0.83
CA ILE A 24 3.41 -5.72 0.48
C ILE A 24 3.13 -6.83 -0.55
N THR A 25 1.86 -7.19 -0.72
CA THR A 25 1.47 -8.14 -1.78
C THR A 25 1.36 -7.44 -3.13
N TYR A 26 1.47 -8.21 -4.21
CA TYR A 26 1.27 -7.71 -5.56
C TYR A 26 -0.14 -7.14 -5.77
N ALA A 27 -1.15 -7.75 -5.16
CA ALA A 27 -2.53 -7.24 -5.19
C ALA A 27 -2.64 -5.88 -4.50
N GLN A 28 -2.09 -5.75 -3.28
CA GLN A 28 -2.04 -4.47 -2.57
C GLN A 28 -1.34 -3.38 -3.38
N LEU A 29 -0.21 -3.70 -4.02
CA LEU A 29 0.46 -2.76 -4.90
C LEU A 29 -0.46 -2.28 -6.03
N LYS A 30 -1.22 -3.19 -6.65
CA LYS A 30 -2.14 -2.89 -7.76
C LYS A 30 -3.36 -2.08 -7.32
N ASP A 31 -3.92 -2.37 -6.15
CA ASP A 31 -5.10 -1.67 -5.62
C ASP A 31 -4.85 -0.17 -5.46
N PHE A 32 -3.63 0.23 -5.07
CA PHE A 32 -3.25 1.64 -4.88
C PHE A 32 -2.56 2.27 -6.09
N ASN A 33 -2.21 1.47 -7.10
CA ASN A 33 -1.52 1.94 -8.30
C ASN A 33 -2.20 1.39 -9.57
N SER A 34 -3.51 1.60 -9.71
CA SER A 34 -4.32 1.07 -10.82
C SER A 34 -3.85 1.51 -12.22
N TRP A 35 -2.99 2.52 -12.32
CA TRP A 35 -2.33 2.95 -13.55
C TRP A 35 -1.24 1.96 -14.02
N LEU A 36 -0.66 1.16 -13.12
CA LEU A 36 0.22 0.05 -13.47
C LEU A 36 -0.63 -1.12 -13.97
N ARG A 37 -0.97 -1.16 -15.26
CA ARG A 37 -1.80 -2.25 -15.82
C ARG A 37 -1.02 -3.54 -16.06
N ASP A 38 0.21 -3.43 -16.57
CA ASP A 38 1.09 -4.58 -16.86
C ASP A 38 1.74 -5.15 -15.58
N THR A 39 2.33 -6.33 -15.67
CA THR A 39 3.10 -7.02 -14.62
C THR A 39 4.48 -6.40 -14.33
N LYS A 40 4.89 -5.45 -15.17
CA LYS A 40 6.16 -4.72 -15.14
C LYS A 40 5.94 -3.24 -15.45
N LEU A 41 6.90 -2.39 -15.09
CA LEU A 41 6.93 -0.98 -15.49
C LEU A 41 8.06 -0.79 -16.50
N THR A 42 7.72 -0.52 -17.77
CA THR A 42 8.70 -0.13 -18.77
C THR A 42 8.92 1.37 -18.74
N ASN A 43 10.17 1.83 -18.65
CA ASN A 43 10.49 3.25 -18.61
C ASN A 43 11.56 3.65 -19.63
N LYS A 44 11.27 3.46 -20.92
CA LYS A 44 12.19 3.85 -22.00
C LYS A 44 12.38 5.37 -22.11
N SER A 45 11.43 6.14 -21.59
CA SER A 45 11.44 7.61 -21.64
C SER A 45 12.19 8.26 -20.48
N GLY A 46 12.62 7.50 -19.46
CA GLY A 46 13.29 8.03 -18.27
C GLY A 46 12.41 8.94 -17.40
N LYS A 47 11.09 8.72 -17.39
CA LYS A 47 10.15 9.50 -16.58
C LYS A 47 10.23 9.09 -15.11
N ASN A 48 9.90 10.01 -14.22
CA ASN A 48 9.76 9.70 -12.79
C ASN A 48 8.31 9.32 -12.49
N TYR A 49 8.13 8.20 -11.82
CA TYR A 49 6.84 7.71 -11.35
C TYR A 49 6.85 7.68 -9.83
N THR A 50 5.75 8.10 -9.21
CA THR A 50 5.54 7.91 -7.77
C THR A 50 4.66 6.68 -7.57
N VAL A 51 5.20 5.69 -6.89
CA VAL A 51 4.49 4.46 -6.54
C VAL A 51 4.08 4.53 -5.08
N LEU A 52 2.80 4.32 -4.81
CA LEU A 52 2.24 4.36 -3.46
C LEU A 52 2.34 2.98 -2.81
N ILE A 53 2.99 2.90 -1.65
CA ILE A 53 3.15 1.70 -0.85
C ILE A 53 2.37 1.87 0.46
N PRO A 54 1.30 1.12 0.73
CA PRO A 54 0.56 1.26 1.99
C PRO A 54 1.43 0.84 3.19
N THR A 55 1.30 1.54 4.31
CA THR A 55 1.93 1.11 5.56
C THR A 55 1.20 -0.10 6.15
N ARG A 56 1.91 -0.92 6.93
CA ARG A 56 1.30 -2.12 7.55
C ARG A 56 0.14 -1.77 8.47
N GLU A 57 0.21 -0.64 9.17
CA GLU A 57 -0.86 -0.19 10.07
C GLU A 57 -2.10 0.23 9.30
N SER A 58 -1.93 0.91 8.16
CA SER A 58 -3.04 1.45 7.38
C SER A 58 -3.85 0.39 6.63
N LEU A 59 -3.29 -0.82 6.47
CA LEU A 59 -3.99 -1.99 5.92
C LEU A 59 -5.04 -2.58 6.87
N TYR A 60 -4.98 -2.28 8.17
CA TYR A 60 -5.93 -2.80 9.15
C TYR A 60 -6.81 -1.68 9.68
N TYR A 61 -8.13 -1.88 9.60
CA TYR A 61 -9.09 -0.93 10.16
C TYR A 61 -8.90 -0.77 11.68
N LYS A 62 -8.68 0.47 12.13
CA LYS A 62 -8.60 0.87 13.55
C LYS A 62 -7.60 0.04 14.37
N LYS A 63 -6.52 -0.44 13.76
CA LYS A 63 -5.52 -1.23 14.48
C LYS A 63 -4.78 -0.38 15.50
N GLY A 64 -5.02 -0.66 16.78
CA GLY A 64 -4.42 0.07 17.90
C GLY A 64 -5.27 1.26 18.40
N GLU A 65 -6.39 1.58 17.75
CA GLU A 65 -7.34 2.55 18.29
C GLU A 65 -8.13 1.90 19.43
N LYS A 66 -8.24 2.62 20.56
CA LYS A 66 -9.14 2.21 21.65
C LYS A 66 -10.58 2.38 21.16
N ILE A 67 -11.37 1.32 21.24
CA ILE A 67 -12.81 1.38 20.93
C ILE A 67 -13.44 2.40 21.86
N LYS A 68 -14.03 3.46 21.30
CA LYS A 68 -14.80 4.42 22.08
C LYS A 68 -16.10 3.75 22.52
N ILE A 69 -16.19 3.45 23.80
CA ILE A 69 -17.40 2.91 24.42
C ILE A 69 -18.37 4.08 24.56
N HIS A 70 -19.54 4.00 23.91
CA HIS A 70 -20.53 5.07 23.92
C HIS A 70 -21.43 5.02 25.16
N ASP A 71 -21.68 3.83 25.71
CA ASP A 71 -22.41 3.62 26.96
C ASP A 71 -21.77 2.47 27.74
N GLU A 72 -21.35 2.74 28.97
CA GLU A 72 -20.69 1.77 29.85
C GLU A 72 -21.64 0.67 30.32
N ARG A 73 -22.97 0.89 30.28
CA ARG A 73 -23.99 -0.09 30.68
C ARG A 73 -24.10 -1.29 29.73
N TRP A 74 -23.57 -1.16 28.51
CA TRP A 74 -23.57 -2.23 27.50
C TRP A 74 -22.50 -3.29 27.73
N ILE A 75 -21.60 -3.06 28.69
CA ILE A 75 -20.60 -4.04 29.12
C ILE A 75 -21.23 -4.86 30.24
N ALA A 76 -21.51 -6.14 29.96
CA ALA A 76 -21.94 -7.06 31.01
C ALA A 76 -20.82 -7.20 32.06
N ARG A 77 -21.19 -7.10 33.34
CA ARG A 77 -20.28 -7.25 34.49
C ARG A 77 -20.10 -8.72 34.84
#